data_AF-A0A0B4E203-F1
#
_entry.id   AF-A0A0B4E203-F1
#
_cell.length_a   1.000
_cell.length_b   1.000
_cell.length_c   1.000
_cell.angle_alpha   90.00
_cell.angle_beta   90.00
_cell.angle_gamma   90.00
#
_symmetry.space_group_name_H-M   'P 1'
#
loop_
_entity.id
_entity.type
_entity.pdbx_description
1 polymer ?
#
loop_
_entity_poly.entity_id
_entity_poly.type
_entity_poly.pdbx_seq_one_letter_code
_entity_poly.pdbx_strand_id
1 'polypeptide(L)'
;DNIDIQAAADRGIPVLVATGANAISVAEHAIALLLATAKRILPLDAGLRAGRWEKPGFSGHEIAGSTLGLIGMGAIAQATGRMAKGLGLRLVGYDPYAPDSVFDELGVTRCSTVEEMLPQSNFVSLHCPLTDQTRGLLNA
;
A
#
# COMPACT_ATOMS: atom_id res chain seq x y z
N ASP A 1 -16.85 -1.08 7.32
CA ASP A 1 -17.17 -2.15 6.36
C ASP A 1 -17.79 -3.37 7.04
N ASN A 2 -17.30 -3.76 8.22
CA ASN A 2 -17.81 -4.89 9.02
C ASN A 2 -18.94 -4.54 10.01
N ILE A 3 -19.26 -3.25 10.17
CA ILE A 3 -20.34 -2.74 11.03
C ILE A 3 -21.31 -1.97 10.14
N ASP A 4 -22.62 -2.29 10.26
CA ASP A 4 -23.69 -1.50 9.66
C ASP A 4 -23.90 -0.23 10.49
N ILE A 5 -23.32 0.86 10.00
CA ILE A 5 -23.33 2.17 10.68
C ILE A 5 -24.76 2.72 10.74
N GLN A 6 -25.60 2.47 9.73
CA GLN A 6 -26.97 2.97 9.69
C GLN A 6 -27.82 2.24 10.73
N ALA A 7 -27.74 0.91 10.78
CA ALA A 7 -28.47 0.14 11.77
C ALA A 7 -28.07 0.44 13.22
N ALA A 8 -26.80 0.79 13.46
CA ALA A 8 -26.31 1.26 14.76
C ALA A 8 -26.87 2.64 15.11
N ALA A 9 -26.87 3.58 14.16
CA ALA A 9 -27.41 4.92 14.34
C ALA A 9 -28.92 4.90 14.65
N ASP A 10 -29.70 4.09 13.94
CA ASP A 10 -31.14 3.93 14.15
C ASP A 10 -31.49 3.43 15.57
N ARG A 11 -30.53 2.81 16.26
CA ARG A 11 -30.65 2.29 17.64
C ARG A 11 -29.97 3.17 18.69
N GLY A 12 -29.41 4.32 18.29
CA GLY A 12 -28.67 5.20 19.19
C GLY A 12 -27.36 4.59 19.71
N ILE A 13 -26.76 3.64 18.99
CA ILE A 13 -25.51 2.99 19.38
C ILE A 13 -24.33 3.73 18.74
N PRO A 14 -23.44 4.36 19.53
CA PRO A 14 -22.28 5.05 18.98
C PRO A 14 -21.25 4.06 18.43
N VAL A 15 -20.73 4.36 17.24
CA VAL A 15 -19.62 3.63 16.62
C VAL A 15 -18.41 4.54 16.60
N LEU A 16 -17.30 4.07 17.17
CA LEU A 16 -16.04 4.81 17.29
C LEU A 16 -14.94 4.08 16.55
N VAL A 17 -14.02 4.85 15.96
CA VAL A 17 -12.83 4.32 15.27
C VAL A 17 -11.59 4.84 15.98
N ALA A 18 -10.66 3.95 16.33
CA ALA A 18 -9.36 4.30 16.86
C ALA A 18 -8.41 4.71 15.71
N THR A 19 -8.73 5.84 15.06
CA THR A 19 -8.03 6.31 13.86
C THR A 19 -6.52 6.41 14.10
N GLY A 20 -5.75 5.71 13.27
CA GLY A 20 -4.28 5.76 13.30
C GLY A 20 -3.60 4.85 14.33
N ALA A 21 -4.34 4.20 15.23
CA ALA A 21 -3.76 3.42 16.33
C ALA A 21 -2.82 2.29 15.88
N ASN A 22 -3.11 1.66 14.74
CA ASN A 22 -2.30 0.59 14.16
C ASN A 22 -1.54 1.02 12.89
N ALA A 23 -1.46 2.33 12.60
CA ALA A 23 -0.97 2.80 11.30
C ALA A 23 0.47 2.34 11.00
N ILE A 24 1.35 2.39 12.01
CA ILE A 24 2.74 1.95 11.88
C ILE A 24 2.82 0.44 11.64
N SER A 25 2.11 -0.37 12.43
CA SER A 25 2.13 -1.82 12.28
C SER A 25 1.64 -2.28 10.91
N VAL A 26 0.59 -1.63 10.37
CA VAL A 26 0.11 -1.93 9.01
C VAL A 26 1.14 -1.49 7.95
N ALA A 27 1.79 -0.34 8.13
CA ALA A 27 2.82 0.14 7.23
C ALA A 27 4.05 -0.79 7.18
N GLU A 28 4.53 -1.25 8.34
CA GLU A 28 5.61 -2.24 8.44
C GLU A 28 5.25 -3.53 7.70
N HIS A 29 4.02 -4.01 7.88
CA HIS A 29 3.54 -5.20 7.19
C HIS A 29 3.45 -5.00 5.67
N ALA A 30 2.99 -3.84 5.20
CA ALA A 30 2.96 -3.52 3.78
C ALA A 30 4.36 -3.50 3.15
N ILE A 31 5.36 -2.93 3.84
CA ILE A 31 6.76 -2.95 3.39
C ILE A 31 7.32 -4.38 3.39
N ALA A 32 7.00 -5.19 4.40
CA ALA A 32 7.39 -6.59 4.44
C ALA A 32 6.83 -7.38 3.24
N LEU A 33 5.56 -7.18 2.89
CA LEU A 33 4.93 -7.80 1.73
C LEU A 33 5.52 -7.31 0.40
N LEU A 34 5.83 -6.01 0.30
CA LEU A 34 6.55 -5.46 -0.86
C LEU A 34 7.88 -6.17 -1.05
N LEU A 35 8.68 -6.28 0.00
CA LEU A 35 9.98 -6.98 -0.05
C LEU A 35 9.82 -8.47 -0.36
N ALA A 36 8.87 -9.15 0.26
CA ALA A 36 8.59 -10.56 0.02
C ALA A 36 8.22 -10.82 -1.45
N THR A 37 7.46 -9.91 -2.06
CA THR A 37 7.03 -9.99 -3.45
C THR A 37 8.20 -9.67 -4.39
N ALA A 38 8.84 -8.51 -4.21
CA ALA A 38 9.95 -8.07 -5.05
C ALA A 38 11.13 -9.05 -5.02
N LYS A 39 11.46 -9.59 -3.85
CA LYS A 39 12.55 -10.56 -3.67
C LYS A 39 12.09 -12.01 -3.77
N ARG A 40 10.84 -12.27 -4.17
CA ARG A 40 10.25 -13.61 -4.34
C ARG A 40 10.65 -14.57 -3.20
N ILE A 41 10.53 -14.09 -1.97
CA ILE A 41 11.06 -14.77 -0.77
C ILE A 41 10.33 -16.11 -0.56
N LEU A 42 9.00 -16.13 -0.74
CA LEU A 42 8.19 -17.32 -0.48
C LEU A 42 8.53 -18.49 -1.43
N PRO A 43 8.63 -18.32 -2.76
CA PRO A 43 9.13 -19.37 -3.65
C PRO A 43 10.54 -19.86 -3.29
N LEU A 44 11.46 -18.96 -2.93
CA LEU A 44 12.83 -19.32 -2.56
C LEU A 44 12.89 -20.13 -1.26
N ASP A 45 12.16 -19.73 -0.22
CA ASP A 45 12.09 -20.48 1.04
C ASP A 45 11.55 -21.89 0.81
N ALA A 46 10.48 -22.02 0.01
CA ALA A 46 9.91 -23.31 -0.35
C ALA A 46 10.91 -24.20 -1.11
N GLY A 47 11.67 -23.63 -2.05
CA GLY A 47 12.72 -24.34 -2.80
C GLY A 47 13.84 -24.83 -1.90
N LEU A 48 14.33 -23.96 -1.01
CA LEU A 48 15.41 -24.30 -0.09
C LEU A 48 15.01 -25.41 0.90
N ARG A 49 13.80 -25.33 1.47
CA ARG A 49 13.27 -26.40 2.35
C ARG A 49 13.10 -27.73 1.64
N ALA A 50 12.88 -27.71 0.34
CA ALA A 50 12.83 -28.90 -0.52
C ALA A 50 14.23 -29.39 -0.96
N GLY A 51 15.31 -28.82 -0.41
CA GLY A 51 16.69 -29.20 -0.72
C GLY A 51 17.23 -28.66 -2.06
N ARG A 52 16.54 -27.69 -2.68
CA ARG A 52 16.97 -27.07 -3.95
C ARG A 52 17.75 -25.79 -3.68
N TRP A 53 18.81 -25.58 -4.47
CA TRP A 53 19.59 -24.34 -4.47
C TRP A 53 19.37 -23.59 -5.78
N GLU A 54 18.29 -22.82 -5.85
CA GLU A 54 17.78 -22.19 -7.08
C GLU A 54 18.46 -20.84 -7.41
N LYS A 55 19.69 -20.60 -6.93
CA LYS A 55 20.44 -19.37 -7.24
C LYS A 55 20.59 -19.14 -8.77
N PRO A 56 20.93 -20.16 -9.58
CA PRO A 56 20.89 -20.03 -11.04
C PRO A 56 19.44 -19.91 -11.51
N GLY A 57 19.11 -18.83 -12.23
CA GLY A 57 17.76 -18.58 -12.75
C GLY A 57 16.82 -17.84 -11.79
N PHE A 58 17.27 -17.55 -10.57
CA PHE A 58 16.53 -16.66 -9.68
C PHE A 58 16.69 -15.20 -10.12
N SER A 59 15.56 -14.54 -10.38
CA SER A 59 15.50 -13.10 -10.63
C SER A 59 14.45 -12.47 -9.71
N GLY A 60 14.93 -11.74 -8.72
CA GLY A 60 14.11 -10.78 -7.97
C GLY A 60 14.17 -9.41 -8.61
N HIS A 61 13.43 -8.46 -8.05
CA HIS A 61 13.44 -7.06 -8.43
C HIS A 61 14.21 -6.23 -7.42
N GLU A 62 15.08 -5.34 -7.88
CA GLU A 62 15.72 -4.34 -7.03
C GLU A 62 14.76 -3.17 -6.80
N ILE A 63 14.42 -2.90 -5.53
CA ILE A 63 13.39 -1.90 -5.21
C ILE A 63 13.96 -0.47 -5.20
N ALA A 64 15.25 -0.30 -4.93
CA ALA A 64 15.87 1.02 -4.98
C ALA A 64 15.78 1.58 -6.41
N GLY A 65 15.37 2.83 -6.54
CA GLY A 65 15.14 3.47 -7.84
C GLY A 65 13.86 3.01 -8.56
N SER A 66 13.08 2.10 -7.99
CA SER A 66 11.73 1.77 -8.48
C SER A 66 10.69 2.74 -7.95
N THR A 67 9.51 2.75 -8.57
CA THR A 67 8.37 3.58 -8.16
C THR A 67 7.32 2.76 -7.41
N LEU A 68 6.87 3.24 -6.25
CA LEU A 68 5.72 2.73 -5.52
C LEU A 68 4.54 3.70 -5.67
N GLY A 69 3.43 3.18 -6.19
CA GLY A 69 2.13 3.85 -6.21
C GLY A 69 1.34 3.60 -4.94
N LEU A 70 0.89 4.67 -4.28
CA LEU A 70 0.06 4.62 -3.08
C LEU A 70 -1.36 5.07 -3.42
N ILE A 71 -2.35 4.19 -3.18
CA ILE A 71 -3.77 4.53 -3.31
C ILE A 71 -4.34 4.86 -1.93
N GLY A 72 -4.78 6.11 -1.76
CA GLY A 72 -5.09 6.71 -0.47
C GLY A 72 -3.84 7.33 0.18
N MET A 73 -4.04 8.43 0.90
CA MET A 73 -2.98 9.23 1.53
C MET A 73 -3.22 9.47 3.03
N GLY A 74 -3.91 8.54 3.69
CA GLY A 74 -4.09 8.53 5.14
C GLY A 74 -2.83 8.12 5.92
N ALA A 75 -2.97 7.98 7.25
CA ALA A 75 -1.85 7.72 8.17
C ALA A 75 -1.00 6.49 7.80
N ILE A 76 -1.63 5.40 7.32
CA ILE A 76 -0.93 4.17 6.90
C ILE A 76 -0.09 4.44 5.64
N ALA A 77 -0.67 5.08 4.62
CA ALA A 77 0.02 5.40 3.37
C ALA A 77 1.22 6.31 3.64
N GLN A 78 1.06 7.30 4.51
CA GLN A 78 2.14 8.22 4.87
C GLN A 78 3.28 7.50 5.63
N ALA A 79 2.96 6.61 6.57
CA ALA A 79 3.96 5.80 7.24
C ALA A 79 4.68 4.85 6.27
N THR A 80 3.93 4.21 5.38
CA THR A 80 4.48 3.32 4.32
C THR A 80 5.40 4.09 3.40
N GLY A 81 4.98 5.26 2.92
CA GLY A 81 5.78 6.12 2.04
C GLY A 81 7.09 6.59 2.70
N ARG A 82 7.07 6.95 3.99
CA ARG A 82 8.29 7.31 4.72
C ARG A 82 9.31 6.17 4.73
N MET A 83 8.87 4.95 5.02
CA MET A 83 9.72 3.75 5.01
C MET A 83 10.22 3.43 3.59
N ALA A 84 9.33 3.48 2.60
CA ALA A 84 9.66 3.22 1.20
C ALA A 84 10.71 4.20 0.65
N LYS A 85 10.63 5.50 0.98
CA LYS A 85 11.67 6.48 0.65
C LYS A 85 13.00 6.14 1.29
N GLY A 86 13.01 5.70 2.56
CA GLY A 86 14.22 5.23 3.23
C GLY A 86 14.87 4.02 2.54
N LEU A 87 14.08 3.22 1.83
CA LEU A 87 14.54 2.10 0.99
C LEU A 87 14.88 2.51 -0.45
N GLY A 88 14.82 3.81 -0.77
CA GLY A 88 15.19 4.35 -2.07
C GLY A 88 14.11 4.27 -3.16
N LEU A 89 12.83 4.05 -2.80
CA LEU A 89 11.74 4.13 -3.78
C LEU A 89 11.34 5.57 -4.08
N ARG A 90 10.95 5.82 -5.34
CA ARG A 90 10.17 6.99 -5.72
C ARG A 90 8.70 6.74 -5.40
N LEU A 91 7.96 7.80 -5.05
CA LEU A 91 6.56 7.68 -4.69
C LEU A 91 5.68 8.45 -5.66
N VAL A 92 4.64 7.79 -6.16
CA VAL A 92 3.48 8.41 -6.79
C VAL A 92 2.24 8.06 -5.97
N GLY A 93 1.20 8.87 -6.00
CA GLY A 93 0.03 8.60 -5.18
C GLY A 93 -1.25 9.21 -5.71
N TYR A 94 -2.36 8.55 -5.41
CA TYR A 94 -3.70 9.01 -5.74
C TYR A 94 -4.56 9.01 -4.48
N ASP A 95 -5.14 10.17 -4.17
CA ASP A 95 -6.20 10.31 -3.17
C ASP A 95 -7.07 11.51 -3.60
N PRO A 96 -8.37 11.32 -3.89
CA PRO A 96 -9.25 12.40 -4.34
C PRO A 96 -9.64 13.38 -3.24
N TYR A 97 -9.38 13.06 -1.97
CA TYR A 97 -9.80 13.84 -0.82
C TYR A 97 -8.64 14.48 -0.05
N ALA A 98 -7.44 13.94 -0.16
CA ALA A 98 -6.27 14.50 0.51
C ALA A 98 -5.86 15.87 -0.09
N PRO A 99 -5.50 16.84 0.75
CA PRO A 99 -4.94 18.11 0.29
C PRO A 99 -3.53 17.93 -0.26
N ASP A 100 -3.10 18.84 -1.14
CA ASP A 100 -1.76 18.81 -1.78
C ASP A 100 -0.62 18.77 -0.75
N SER A 101 -0.79 19.43 0.40
CA SER A 101 0.21 19.48 1.47
C SER A 101 0.64 18.09 1.96
N VAL A 102 -0.25 17.10 1.97
CA VAL A 102 0.07 15.72 2.39
C VAL A 102 1.02 15.05 1.39
N PHE A 103 0.87 15.34 0.11
CA PHE A 103 1.75 14.84 -0.94
C PHE A 103 3.11 15.53 -0.88
N ASP A 104 3.11 16.86 -0.73
CA ASP A 104 4.31 17.69 -0.69
C ASP A 104 5.21 17.34 0.51
N GLU A 105 4.64 17.25 1.71
CA GLU A 105 5.38 16.91 2.94
C GLU A 105 6.07 15.55 2.82
N LEU A 106 5.44 14.60 2.15
CA LEU A 106 5.99 13.27 1.95
C LEU A 106 6.87 13.17 0.70
N GLY A 107 6.85 14.16 -0.19
CA GLY A 107 7.51 14.13 -1.50
C GLY A 107 6.93 13.03 -2.41
N VAL A 108 5.61 12.90 -2.43
CA VAL A 108 4.86 12.02 -3.32
C VAL A 108 4.37 12.81 -4.52
N THR A 109 4.61 12.34 -5.73
CA THR A 109 4.00 12.95 -6.91
C THR A 109 2.52 12.59 -6.97
N ARG A 110 1.64 13.60 -6.87
CA ARG A 110 0.19 13.41 -6.96
C ARG A 110 -0.23 13.05 -8.39
N CYS A 111 -1.03 12.00 -8.52
CA CYS A 111 -1.73 11.62 -9.74
C CYS A 111 -3.20 12.01 -9.63
N SER A 112 -3.81 12.37 -10.75
CA SER A 112 -5.22 12.79 -10.80
C SER A 112 -6.17 11.60 -10.81
N THR A 113 -5.71 10.46 -11.30
CA THR A 113 -6.47 9.20 -11.38
C THR A 113 -5.59 7.99 -11.09
N VAL A 114 -6.20 6.85 -10.77
CA VAL A 114 -5.46 5.57 -10.61
C VAL A 114 -4.85 5.14 -11.94
N GLU A 115 -5.58 5.33 -13.04
CA GLU A 115 -5.16 4.99 -14.40
C GLU A 115 -3.90 5.75 -14.83
N GLU A 116 -3.74 7.00 -14.40
CA GLU A 116 -2.52 7.77 -14.63
C GLU A 116 -1.34 7.23 -13.80
N MET A 117 -1.62 6.75 -12.58
CA MET A 117 -0.62 6.28 -11.63
C MET A 117 -0.05 4.90 -12.02
N LEU A 118 -0.89 3.99 -12.50
CA LEU A 118 -0.53 2.59 -12.75
C LEU A 118 0.66 2.41 -13.72
N PRO A 119 0.73 3.07 -14.89
CA PRO A 119 1.84 2.91 -15.82
C PRO A 119 3.20 3.37 -15.28
N GLN A 120 3.19 4.22 -14.25
CA GLN A 120 4.39 4.79 -13.64
C GLN A 120 4.89 3.98 -12.44
N SER A 121 4.09 3.01 -11.98
CA SER A 121 4.29 2.26 -10.75
C SER A 121 4.91 0.88 -11.04
N ASN A 122 6.03 0.56 -10.39
CA ASN A 122 6.55 -0.81 -10.37
C ASN A 122 5.84 -1.67 -9.32
N PHE A 123 5.39 -1.02 -8.25
CA PHE A 123 4.62 -1.62 -7.16
C PHE A 123 3.42 -0.73 -6.86
N VAL A 124 2.31 -1.33 -6.44
CA VAL A 124 1.10 -0.59 -6.02
C VAL A 124 0.67 -1.12 -4.66
N SER A 125 0.35 -0.21 -3.74
CA SER A 125 -0.14 -0.53 -2.41
C SER A 125 -1.40 0.27 -2.10
N LEU A 126 -2.44 -0.43 -1.64
CA LEU A 126 -3.75 0.15 -1.37
C LEU A 126 -3.90 0.43 0.13
N HIS A 127 -4.23 1.66 0.45
CA HIS A 127 -4.40 2.17 1.81
C HIS A 127 -5.68 3.02 1.95
N CYS A 128 -6.61 2.91 1.00
CA CYS A 128 -7.91 3.53 1.03
C CYS A 128 -8.95 2.62 1.71
N PRO A 129 -10.00 3.18 2.34
CA PRO A 129 -11.10 2.38 2.88
C PRO A 129 -11.89 1.71 1.76
N LEU A 130 -12.56 0.58 2.07
CA LEU A 130 -13.54 -0.04 1.18
C LEU A 130 -14.86 0.75 1.24
N THR A 131 -15.25 1.32 0.10
CA THR A 131 -16.50 2.03 -0.14
C THR A 131 -17.09 1.58 -1.47
N ASP A 132 -18.27 2.04 -1.83
CA ASP A 132 -18.83 1.76 -3.16
C ASP A 132 -17.99 2.34 -4.30
N GLN A 133 -17.24 3.42 -4.04
CA GLN A 133 -16.36 4.05 -5.02
C GLN A 133 -15.00 3.34 -5.16
N THR A 134 -14.50 2.69 -4.11
CA THR A 134 -13.23 1.97 -4.13
C THR A 134 -13.39 0.45 -4.34
N ARG A 135 -14.62 -0.05 -4.34
CA ARG A 135 -14.94 -1.44 -4.65
C ARG A 135 -14.57 -1.75 -6.10
N GLY A 136 -13.68 -2.71 -6.30
CA GLY A 136 -13.23 -3.10 -7.64
C GLY A 136 -12.37 -2.03 -8.31
N LEU A 137 -11.75 -1.12 -7.53
CA LEU A 137 -10.88 -0.06 -8.06
C LEU A 137 -9.75 -0.62 -8.94
N LEU A 138 -9.21 -1.78 -8.59
CA LEU A 138 -8.34 -2.57 -9.47
C LEU A 138 -9.13 -3.78 -9.97
N ASN A 139 -9.34 -3.83 -11.28
CA ASN A 139 -10.08 -4.87 -11.99
C ASN A 139 -9.35 -5.27 -13.30
N ALA A 140 -9.94 -6.20 -14.06
CA ALA A 140 -9.32 -6.88 -15.21
C ALA A 140 -9.57 -6.18 -16.55
#